data_AF-A0A8J6G0J1-F1
#
_entry.id   AF-A0A8J6G0J1-F1
#
_cell.length_a   1.000
_cell.length_b   1.000
_cell.length_c   1.000
_cell.angle_alpha   90.00
_cell.angle_beta   90.00
_cell.angle_gamma   90.00
#
_symmetry.space_group_name_H-M   'P 1'
#
loop_
_entity.id
_entity.type
_entity.pdbx_description
1 polymer ?
#
loop_
_entity_poly.entity_id
_entity_poly.type
_entity_poly.pdbx_seq_one_letter_code
_entity_poly.pdbx_strand_id
1 'polypeptide(L)'
;MFLFLLGLQVNSLQTVCINVYKIFLLQAYRFHACVLQLPFDQHVRKNPTFFLGIIASSASCCYSVLKVKNVGATLGAKGASGLFPLEAAHWPCYQAFLIKLAGHTAVFRYLLGPLTAAQKPLCRQLPAVTMAILKAAADPALSTDFETILD
;
A
#
# COMPACT_ATOMS: atom_id res chain seq x y z
N MET A 1 6.99 -8.87 16.23
CA MET A 1 6.28 -7.68 16.74
C MET A 1 5.29 -7.08 15.73
N PHE A 2 5.67 -6.86 14.45
CA PHE A 2 4.79 -6.22 13.43
C PHE A 2 3.44 -6.90 13.14
N LEU A 3 3.33 -8.22 13.31
CA LEU A 3 2.10 -8.95 13.00
C LEU A 3 0.94 -8.68 13.98
N PHE A 4 1.23 -8.15 15.18
CA PHE A 4 0.21 -7.80 16.18
C PHE A 4 -0.64 -6.61 15.74
N LEU A 5 -0.01 -5.63 15.10
CA LEU A 5 -0.63 -4.39 14.61
C LEU A 5 -1.64 -4.60 13.48
N LEU A 6 -1.68 -5.82 12.91
CA LEU A 6 -2.51 -6.20 11.77
C LEU A 6 -3.74 -7.04 12.17
N GLY A 7 -3.89 -7.38 13.45
CA GLY A 7 -4.98 -8.20 13.95
C GLY A 7 -6.18 -7.37 14.39
N LEU A 8 -7.35 -7.64 13.81
CA LEU A 8 -8.65 -7.05 14.19
C LEU A 8 -9.16 -7.52 15.56
N GLN A 9 -8.59 -8.59 16.11
CA GLN A 9 -8.96 -9.10 17.44
C GLN A 9 -8.55 -8.14 18.57
N VAL A 10 -7.51 -7.34 18.34
CA VAL A 10 -6.92 -6.40 19.32
C VAL A 10 -6.90 -4.95 18.83
N ASN A 11 -7.26 -4.70 17.57
CA ASN A 11 -7.24 -3.37 16.97
C ASN A 11 -8.53 -3.07 16.20
N SER A 12 -8.90 -1.80 16.14
CA SER A 12 -9.98 -1.34 15.26
C SER A 12 -9.59 -1.51 13.78
N LEU A 13 -10.58 -1.61 12.89
CA LEU A 13 -10.35 -1.63 11.44
C LEU A 13 -9.58 -0.39 10.96
N GLN A 14 -9.90 0.79 11.52
CA GLN A 14 -9.18 2.04 11.21
C GLN A 14 -7.69 1.93 11.56
N THR A 15 -7.38 1.43 12.76
CA THR A 15 -6.00 1.22 13.22
C THR A 15 -5.25 0.23 12.34
N VAL A 16 -5.88 -0.89 11.97
CA VAL A 16 -5.26 -1.87 11.06
C VAL A 16 -4.97 -1.24 9.70
N CYS A 17 -5.91 -0.47 9.13
CA CYS A 17 -5.70 0.23 7.86
C CYS A 17 -4.54 1.25 7.94
N ILE A 18 -4.43 2.02 9.03
CA ILE A 18 -3.32 2.96 9.26
C ILE A 18 -1.99 2.21 9.31
N ASN A 19 -1.92 1.11 10.07
CA ASN A 19 -0.70 0.32 10.21
C ASN A 19 -0.28 -0.30 8.87
N VAL A 20 -1.24 -0.82 8.10
CA VAL A 20 -1.00 -1.35 6.75
C VAL A 20 -0.46 -0.25 5.83
N TYR A 21 -1.07 0.94 5.84
CA TYR A 21 -0.59 2.07 5.04
C TYR A 21 0.84 2.49 5.44
N LYS A 22 1.14 2.63 6.73
CA LYS A 22 2.50 2.92 7.23
C LYS A 22 3.52 1.88 6.79
N ILE A 23 3.15 0.59 6.79
CA ILE A 23 4.03 -0.48 6.27
C ILE A 23 4.30 -0.28 4.78
N PHE A 24 3.28 0.01 3.98
CA PHE A 24 3.49 0.26 2.55
C PHE A 24 4.32 1.50 2.29
N LEU A 25 4.13 2.57 3.06
CA LEU A 25 4.93 3.77 2.96
C LEU A 25 6.41 3.44 3.25
N LEU A 26 6.69 2.72 4.34
CA LEU A 26 8.04 2.25 4.63
C LEU A 26 8.64 1.41 3.48
N GLN A 27 7.86 0.51 2.88
CA GLN A 27 8.34 -0.25 1.72
C GLN A 27 8.59 0.63 0.49
N ALA A 28 7.83 1.69 0.29
CA ALA A 28 8.07 2.65 -0.79
C ALA A 28 9.39 3.43 -0.59
N TYR A 29 9.70 3.84 0.66
CA TYR A 29 11.00 4.44 0.99
C TYR A 29 12.16 3.45 0.77
N ARG A 30 12.01 2.19 1.21
CA ARG A 30 13.03 1.15 0.97
C ARG A 30 13.21 0.87 -0.51
N PHE A 31 12.13 0.78 -1.26
CA PHE A 31 12.15 0.61 -2.70
C PHE A 31 12.88 1.75 -3.39
N HIS A 32 12.59 3.01 -3.02
CA HIS A 32 13.30 4.19 -3.51
C HIS A 32 14.82 4.06 -3.30
N ALA A 33 15.24 3.83 -2.06
CA ALA A 33 16.66 3.68 -1.71
C ALA A 33 17.34 2.53 -2.47
N CYS A 34 16.66 1.38 -2.62
CA CYS A 34 17.18 0.26 -3.39
C CYS A 34 17.32 0.59 -4.88
N VAL A 35 16.36 1.31 -5.47
CA VAL A 35 16.42 1.69 -6.89
C VAL A 35 17.57 2.67 -7.16
N LEU A 36 17.83 3.61 -6.25
CA LEU A 36 18.94 4.55 -6.40
C LEU A 36 20.32 3.88 -6.30
N GLN A 37 20.41 2.73 -5.63
CA GLN A 37 21.64 1.94 -5.51
C GLN A 37 21.86 0.97 -6.69
N LEU A 38 20.94 0.92 -7.66
CA LEU A 38 21.11 0.06 -8.83
C LEU A 38 22.28 0.56 -9.69
N PRO A 39 23.02 -0.35 -10.35
CA PRO A 39 24.04 0.04 -11.32
C PRO A 39 23.47 0.98 -12.39
N PHE A 40 24.29 1.90 -12.90
CA PHE A 40 23.89 2.93 -13.88
C PHE A 40 23.10 2.38 -15.08
N ASP A 41 23.33 1.13 -15.47
CA ASP A 41 22.66 0.54 -16.63
C ASP A 41 21.31 -0.14 -16.31
N GLN A 42 20.85 -0.15 -15.05
CA GLN A 42 19.65 -0.85 -14.56
C GLN A 42 18.50 0.12 -14.18
N HIS A 43 18.27 1.14 -15.01
CA HIS A 43 17.24 2.13 -14.75
C HIS A 43 15.81 1.58 -14.84
N VAL A 44 14.91 2.15 -14.04
CA VAL A 44 13.46 1.90 -14.05
C VAL A 44 12.86 1.93 -15.47
N ARG A 45 13.34 2.84 -16.33
CA ARG A 45 12.92 2.96 -17.72
C ARG A 45 13.13 1.68 -18.54
N LYS A 46 14.19 0.92 -18.28
CA LYS A 46 14.56 -0.24 -19.10
C LYS A 46 13.68 -1.45 -18.83
N ASN A 47 13.19 -1.59 -17.60
CA ASN A 47 12.33 -2.71 -17.22
C ASN A 47 11.25 -2.28 -16.22
N PRO A 48 10.32 -1.39 -16.60
CA PRO A 48 9.29 -0.89 -15.70
C PRO A 48 8.38 -2.01 -15.18
N THR A 49 8.16 -3.06 -15.99
CA THR A 49 7.34 -4.23 -15.63
C THR A 49 7.87 -4.97 -14.41
N PHE A 50 9.19 -5.15 -14.30
CA PHE A 50 9.81 -5.77 -13.12
C PHE A 50 9.51 -4.98 -11.84
N PHE A 51 9.70 -3.66 -11.89
CA PHE A 51 9.44 -2.79 -10.74
C PHE A 51 7.96 -2.74 -10.36
N LEU A 52 7.05 -2.66 -11.34
CA LEU A 52 5.60 -2.76 -11.09
C LEU A 52 5.24 -4.11 -10.47
N GLY A 53 5.88 -5.19 -10.90
CA GLY A 53 5.70 -6.53 -10.33
C GLY A 53 6.10 -6.60 -8.86
N ILE A 54 7.19 -5.95 -8.45
CA ILE A 54 7.59 -5.86 -7.03
C ILE A 54 6.51 -5.15 -6.20
N ILE A 55 5.96 -4.04 -6.70
CA ILE A 55 4.94 -3.26 -6.01
C ILE A 55 3.65 -4.09 -5.86
N ALA A 56 3.18 -4.71 -6.94
CA ALA A 56 1.98 -5.56 -6.91
C ALA A 56 2.16 -6.80 -6.00
N SER A 57 3.36 -7.40 -6.01
CA SER A 57 3.70 -8.53 -5.12
C SER A 57 3.71 -8.12 -3.65
N SER A 58 4.13 -6.88 -3.35
CA SER A 58 4.08 -6.33 -1.99
C SER A 58 2.64 -6.23 -1.47
N ALA A 59 1.71 -5.77 -2.30
CA ALA A 59 0.28 -5.76 -1.98
C ALA A 59 -0.28 -7.17 -1.76
N SER A 60 0.05 -8.11 -2.64
CA SER A 60 -0.40 -9.51 -2.56
C SER A 60 0.14 -10.24 -1.33
N CYS A 61 1.40 -9.99 -0.96
CA CYS A 61 2.01 -10.50 0.26
C CYS A 61 1.30 -9.94 1.51
N CYS A 62 1.08 -8.63 1.56
CA CYS A 62 0.36 -7.99 2.66
C CYS A 62 -1.06 -8.55 2.82
N TYR A 63 -1.79 -8.70 1.71
CA TYR A 63 -3.10 -9.35 1.71
C TYR A 63 -3.06 -10.75 2.32
N SER A 64 -2.08 -11.57 1.91
CA SER A 64 -1.93 -12.94 2.41
C SER A 64 -1.70 -12.94 3.93
N VAL A 65 -0.87 -12.02 4.43
CA VAL A 65 -0.63 -11.83 5.87
C VAL A 65 -1.91 -11.39 6.59
N LEU A 66 -2.63 -10.40 6.06
CA LEU A 66 -3.88 -9.91 6.63
C LEU A 66 -4.94 -11.02 6.69
N LYS A 67 -5.05 -11.83 5.64
CA LYS A 67 -5.96 -12.97 5.57
C LYS A 67 -5.65 -14.00 6.65
N VAL A 68 -4.38 -14.37 6.84
CA VAL A 68 -3.97 -15.32 7.89
C VAL A 68 -4.17 -14.74 9.29
N LYS A 69 -3.92 -13.44 9.47
CA LYS A 69 -4.03 -12.78 10.78
C LYS A 69 -5.46 -12.53 11.22
N ASN A 70 -6.38 -12.44 10.28
CA ASN A 70 -7.77 -12.12 10.51
C ASN A 70 -8.70 -13.29 10.12
N VAL A 71 -8.20 -14.53 10.17
CA VAL A 71 -9.02 -15.73 10.00
C VAL A 71 -10.17 -15.68 11.02
N GLY A 72 -11.41 -15.73 10.52
CA GLY A 72 -12.61 -15.67 11.35
C GLY A 72 -13.12 -14.26 11.69
N ALA A 73 -12.40 -13.19 11.33
CA ALA A 73 -12.90 -11.83 11.48
C ALA A 73 -13.74 -11.44 10.25
N THR A 74 -15.03 -11.19 10.45
CA THR A 74 -15.94 -10.68 9.42
C THR A 74 -15.81 -9.17 9.31
N LEU A 75 -15.41 -8.66 8.14
CA LEU A 75 -15.44 -7.22 7.85
C LEU A 75 -16.89 -6.80 7.57
N GLY A 76 -17.63 -6.46 8.61
CA GLY A 76 -18.87 -5.69 8.44
C GLY A 76 -19.95 -5.97 9.49
N ALA A 77 -20.71 -4.92 9.77
CA ALA A 77 -21.95 -4.90 10.53
C ALA A 77 -22.72 -6.23 10.49
N LYS A 78 -23.27 -6.62 11.65
CA LYS A 78 -24.24 -7.71 11.86
C LYS A 78 -24.83 -8.23 10.52
N GLY A 79 -24.19 -9.24 9.91
CA GLY A 79 -24.73 -9.96 8.75
C GLY A 79 -23.91 -10.02 7.46
N ALA A 80 -22.80 -9.29 7.28
CA ALA A 80 -21.97 -9.41 6.08
C ALA A 80 -20.72 -10.27 6.33
N SER A 81 -20.74 -11.53 5.89
CA SER A 81 -19.55 -12.39 5.85
C SER A 81 -18.66 -11.95 4.66
N GLY A 82 -17.71 -11.04 4.90
CA GLY A 82 -16.75 -10.61 3.90
C GLY A 82 -15.33 -10.64 4.45
N LEU A 83 -14.44 -11.42 3.84
CA LEU A 83 -13.00 -11.28 4.04
C LEU A 83 -12.55 -9.85 3.69
N PHE A 84 -11.45 -9.38 4.29
CA PHE A 84 -10.77 -8.17 3.81
C PHE A 84 -10.51 -8.29 2.30
N PRO A 85 -11.04 -7.41 1.44
CA PRO A 85 -10.95 -7.59 -0.01
C PRO A 85 -9.51 -7.39 -0.50
N LEU A 86 -9.14 -8.09 -1.57
CA LEU A 86 -7.79 -8.02 -2.15
C LEU A 86 -7.44 -6.58 -2.57
N GLU A 87 -8.44 -5.87 -3.09
CA GLU A 87 -8.40 -4.50 -3.53
C GLU A 87 -8.05 -3.54 -2.38
N ALA A 88 -8.48 -3.85 -1.15
CA ALA A 88 -8.18 -3.05 0.03
C ALA A 88 -6.72 -3.19 0.51
N ALA A 89 -5.96 -4.17 0.01
CA ALA A 89 -4.51 -4.21 0.15
C ALA A 89 -3.80 -3.50 -1.01
N HIS A 90 -4.32 -3.62 -2.23
CA HIS A 90 -3.72 -3.02 -3.43
C HIS A 90 -3.83 -1.50 -3.46
N TRP A 91 -5.01 -0.95 -3.13
CA TRP A 91 -5.22 0.50 -3.16
C TRP A 91 -4.26 1.28 -2.24
N PRO A 92 -4.13 0.96 -0.92
CA PRO A 92 -3.21 1.69 -0.06
C PRO A 92 -1.74 1.45 -0.42
N CYS A 93 -1.41 0.28 -0.99
CA CYS A 93 -0.08 0.02 -1.53
C CYS A 93 0.24 1.01 -2.66
N TYR A 94 -0.60 1.06 -3.70
CA TYR A 94 -0.37 1.97 -4.83
C TYR A 94 -0.38 3.43 -4.39
N GLN A 95 -1.24 3.81 -3.44
CA GLN A 95 -1.25 5.16 -2.89
C GLN A 95 0.08 5.53 -2.23
N ALA A 96 0.62 4.67 -1.37
CA ALA A 96 1.89 4.91 -0.68
C ALA A 96 3.06 5.05 -1.66
N PHE A 97 3.12 4.19 -2.68
CA PHE A 97 4.14 4.27 -3.72
C PHE A 97 3.97 5.52 -4.60
N LEU A 98 2.75 5.88 -4.99
CA LEU A 98 2.51 7.12 -5.75
C LEU A 98 2.97 8.35 -4.98
N ILE A 99 2.63 8.45 -3.70
CA ILE A 99 3.06 9.56 -2.84
C ILE A 99 4.58 9.64 -2.76
N LYS A 100 5.25 8.52 -2.47
CA LYS A 100 6.72 8.53 -2.33
C LYS A 100 7.43 8.82 -3.66
N LEU A 101 7.01 8.20 -4.74
CA LEU A 101 7.69 8.28 -6.03
C LEU A 101 7.38 9.57 -6.80
N ALA A 102 6.28 10.26 -6.49
CA ALA A 102 5.94 11.54 -7.11
C ALA A 102 6.96 12.64 -6.82
N GLY A 103 7.68 12.58 -5.69
CA GLY A 103 8.80 13.50 -5.40
C GLY A 103 10.00 13.32 -6.34
N HIS A 104 10.09 12.18 -7.03
CA HIS A 104 11.27 11.75 -7.79
C HIS A 104 10.94 11.44 -9.25
N THR A 105 10.09 12.28 -9.87
CA THR A 105 9.54 12.03 -11.21
C THR A 105 10.59 11.75 -12.28
N ALA A 106 11.77 12.37 -12.19
CA ALA A 106 12.87 12.17 -13.12
C ALA A 106 13.24 10.68 -13.27
N VAL A 107 13.24 9.95 -12.16
CA VAL A 107 13.58 8.52 -12.05
C VAL A 107 12.36 7.64 -12.29
N PHE A 108 11.21 7.97 -11.71
CA PHE A 108 10.06 7.07 -11.62
C PHE A 108 8.90 7.36 -12.59
N ARG A 109 9.03 8.31 -13.53
CA ARG A 109 7.95 8.66 -14.49
C ARG A 109 7.29 7.45 -15.16
N TYR A 110 8.06 6.39 -15.46
CA TYR A 110 7.58 5.19 -16.13
C TYR A 110 6.73 4.27 -15.23
N LEU A 111 6.74 4.47 -13.91
CA LEU A 111 5.91 3.75 -12.96
C LEU A 111 4.66 4.55 -12.58
N LEU A 112 4.77 5.88 -12.48
CA LEU A 112 3.67 6.74 -12.01
C LEU A 112 2.41 6.60 -12.87
N GLY A 113 2.56 6.58 -14.20
CA GLY A 113 1.43 6.39 -15.13
C GLY A 113 0.72 5.04 -14.92
N PRO A 114 1.42 3.91 -15.06
CA PRO A 114 0.84 2.58 -14.83
C PRO A 114 0.24 2.39 -13.44
N LEU A 115 0.91 2.88 -12.37
CA LEU A 115 0.38 2.79 -11.00
C LEU A 115 -0.92 3.57 -10.85
N THR A 116 -0.99 4.78 -11.39
CA THR A 116 -2.22 5.59 -11.38
C THR A 116 -3.34 4.91 -12.15
N ALA A 117 -3.02 4.32 -13.31
CA ALA A 117 -3.98 3.59 -14.13
C ALA A 117 -4.52 2.33 -13.41
N ALA A 118 -3.64 1.59 -12.71
CA ALA A 118 -4.02 0.42 -11.93
C ALA A 118 -4.81 0.75 -10.65
N GLN A 119 -4.57 1.92 -10.04
CA GLN A 119 -5.27 2.35 -8.83
C GLN A 119 -6.70 2.84 -9.10
N LYS A 120 -6.93 3.57 -10.20
CA LYS A 120 -8.25 4.14 -10.56
C LYS A 120 -9.42 3.13 -10.53
N PRO A 121 -9.34 1.92 -11.12
CA PRO A 121 -10.44 0.97 -11.08
C PRO A 121 -10.71 0.44 -9.67
N LEU A 122 -9.70 0.33 -8.81
CA LEU A 122 -9.86 -0.12 -7.42
C LEU A 122 -10.75 0.84 -6.61
N CYS A 123 -10.70 2.14 -6.92
CA CYS A 123 -11.59 3.14 -6.32
C CYS A 123 -13.08 2.86 -6.60
N ARG A 124 -13.38 2.19 -7.72
CA ARG A 124 -14.76 1.88 -8.15
C ARG A 124 -15.22 0.49 -7.69
N GLN A 125 -14.28 -0.43 -7.48
CA GLN A 125 -14.56 -1.80 -7.04
C GLN A 125 -14.81 -1.90 -5.54
N LEU A 126 -14.22 -1.00 -4.75
CA LEU A 126 -14.37 -0.99 -3.31
C LEU A 126 -15.65 -0.27 -2.86
N PRO A 127 -16.37 -0.77 -1.83
CA PRO A 127 -17.48 -0.06 -1.22
C PRO A 127 -17.07 1.34 -0.73
N ALA A 128 -17.97 2.32 -0.85
CA ALA A 128 -17.68 3.71 -0.49
C ALA A 128 -17.20 3.87 0.96
N VAL A 129 -17.80 3.12 1.89
CA VAL A 129 -17.40 3.11 3.31
C VAL A 129 -15.97 2.59 3.49
N THR A 130 -15.61 1.49 2.84
CA THR A 130 -14.25 0.93 2.89
C THR A 130 -13.24 1.90 2.29
N MET A 131 -13.57 2.54 1.17
CA MET A 131 -12.72 3.54 0.54
C MET A 131 -12.50 4.77 1.43
N ALA A 132 -13.53 5.23 2.16
CA ALA A 132 -13.40 6.33 3.09
C ALA A 132 -12.42 6.00 4.24
N ILE A 133 -12.51 4.79 4.80
CA ILE A 133 -11.57 4.28 5.81
C ILE A 133 -10.14 4.26 5.28
N LEU A 134 -9.93 3.71 4.07
CA LEU A 134 -8.60 3.64 3.46
C LEU A 134 -8.01 5.02 3.17
N LYS A 135 -8.82 5.96 2.69
CA LYS A 135 -8.38 7.35 2.47
C LYS A 135 -8.03 8.06 3.78
N ALA A 136 -8.86 7.91 4.81
CA ALA A 136 -8.56 8.45 6.13
C ALA A 136 -7.28 7.84 6.73
N ALA A 137 -7.02 6.55 6.49
CA ALA A 137 -5.79 5.90 6.90
C ALA A 137 -4.55 6.38 6.14
N ALA A 138 -4.73 6.89 4.91
CA ALA A 138 -3.69 7.44 4.06
C ALA A 138 -3.50 8.96 4.23
N ASP A 139 -4.14 9.56 5.23
CA ASP A 139 -3.99 10.99 5.53
C ASP A 139 -2.52 11.31 5.87
N PRO A 140 -1.89 12.30 5.19
CA PRO A 140 -0.51 12.70 5.45
C PRO A 140 -0.23 13.02 6.92
N ALA A 141 -1.20 13.60 7.65
CA ALA A 141 -1.07 13.95 9.05
C ALA A 141 -0.84 12.72 9.95
N LEU A 142 -1.21 11.52 9.50
CA LEU A 142 -0.97 10.27 10.22
C LEU A 142 0.40 9.66 9.91
N SER A 143 1.14 10.23 8.97
CA SER A 143 2.45 9.73 8.50
C SER A 143 3.58 10.76 8.62
N THR A 144 3.42 11.79 9.46
CA THR A 144 4.45 12.82 9.72
C THR A 144 5.79 12.24 10.14
N ASP A 145 5.79 11.11 10.86
CA ASP A 145 6.99 10.36 11.24
C ASP A 145 7.91 10.06 10.04
N PHE A 146 7.34 9.88 8.83
CA PHE A 146 8.07 9.53 7.61
C PHE A 146 8.69 10.74 6.91
N GLU A 147 8.29 11.97 7.24
CA GLU A 147 8.88 13.18 6.66
C GLU A 147 10.35 13.35 7.04
N THR A 148 10.74 12.78 8.19
CA THR A 148 12.13 12.80 8.68
C THR A 148 13.03 11.75 8.02
N ILE A 149 12.45 10.81 7.27
CA ILE A 149 13.23 9.80 6.55
C ILE A 149 13.80 10.48 5.30
N LEU A 150 15.08 10.85 5.39
CA LEU A 150 15.86 11.49 4.34
C LEU A 150 15.65 10.84 2.96
N ASP A 151 15.50 11.69 1.95
CA ASP A 151 15.50 11.34 0.52
C ASP A 151 16.90 10.96 0.02
#